data_AF-A0A9P4GAM4-F1
#
_entry.id   AF-A0A9P4GAM4-F1
#
_cell.length_a   1.000
_cell.length_b   1.000
_cell.length_c   1.000
_cell.angle_alpha   90.00
_cell.angle_beta   90.00
_cell.angle_gamma   90.00
#
_symmetry.space_group_name_H-M   'P 1'
#
loop_
_entity.id
_entity.type
_entity.pdbx_description
1 polymer ?
#
loop_
_entity_poly.entity_id
_entity_poly.type
_entity_poly.pdbx_seq_one_letter_code
_entity_poly.pdbx_strand_id
1 'polypeptide(L)'
;MSTFDDFGDLEWGNSRPNPVRFADCFDRLPVNTPSNHAHIIDLSSYKPAEIGGQYDLKLQDAVVTLIFNISKGLLKRFLSASIKTFKMVHQLQLGPSNMKLIIWRRGNQVLVGQYIEYPDSNLVEWDNLIRYVINFDGTWDITEASFGKYTRSKLIDAWIGAFVQPILNREITASNDKDMAKLATSSANYILMCKCWNAEEGFKWTIKTTW
;
A
#
# COMPACT_ATOMS: atom_id res chain seq x y z
N MET A 1 -9.89 -16.14 25.34
CA MET A 1 -8.83 -16.98 24.74
C MET A 1 -9.56 -17.94 23.81
N SER A 2 -9.69 -17.56 22.53
CA SER A 2 -10.40 -18.35 21.52
C SER A 2 -9.37 -18.72 20.48
N THR A 3 -9.22 -20.03 20.29
CA THR A 3 -8.28 -20.69 19.41
C THR A 3 -8.61 -20.40 17.95
N PHE A 4 -7.56 -20.09 17.19
CA PHE A 4 -7.47 -20.33 15.76
C PHE A 4 -7.94 -21.75 15.49
N ASP A 5 -9.00 -21.93 14.69
CA ASP A 5 -9.32 -23.14 13.93
C ASP A 5 -10.69 -22.93 13.26
N ASP A 6 -10.79 -22.03 12.27
CA ASP A 6 -11.84 -22.14 11.23
C ASP A 6 -11.57 -21.24 10.00
N PHE A 7 -10.42 -21.42 9.37
CA PHE A 7 -10.28 -21.11 7.94
C PHE A 7 -9.98 -22.42 7.26
N GLY A 8 -11.02 -23.00 6.66
CA GLY A 8 -10.92 -24.28 5.95
C GLY A 8 -9.75 -24.31 4.98
N ASP A 9 -9.10 -25.47 4.95
CA ASP A 9 -8.00 -25.84 4.07
C ASP A 9 -8.39 -25.66 2.60
N LEU A 10 -8.21 -24.45 2.09
CA LEU A 10 -7.93 -24.26 0.67
C LEU A 10 -6.48 -24.72 0.48
N GLU A 11 -6.31 -25.92 -0.08
CA GLU A 11 -5.03 -26.43 -0.53
C GLU A 11 -4.40 -25.40 -1.48
N TRP A 12 -3.47 -24.60 -0.95
CA TRP A 12 -2.65 -23.68 -1.73
C TRP A 12 -1.78 -24.51 -2.65
N GLY A 13 -2.16 -24.57 -3.94
CA GLY A 13 -1.39 -25.28 -4.94
C GLY A 13 0.09 -24.89 -4.90
N ASN A 14 0.98 -25.89 -5.01
CA ASN A 14 2.45 -25.81 -5.02
C ASN A 14 3.03 -25.01 -6.22
N SER A 15 2.42 -23.90 -6.60
CA SER A 15 2.93 -23.01 -7.63
C SER A 15 4.07 -22.18 -7.05
N ARG A 16 5.26 -22.28 -7.65
CA ARG A 16 6.38 -21.40 -7.31
C ARG A 16 5.95 -19.96 -7.59
N PRO A 17 6.27 -19.00 -6.70
CA PRO A 17 5.97 -17.61 -6.98
C PRO A 17 6.62 -17.21 -8.30
N ASN A 18 5.84 -16.59 -9.19
CA ASN A 18 6.36 -16.03 -10.43
C ASN A 18 7.24 -14.84 -10.04
N PRO A 19 8.57 -14.90 -10.25
CA PRO A 19 9.45 -13.83 -9.82
C PRO A 19 9.20 -12.59 -10.67
N VAL A 20 8.84 -11.50 -10.02
CA VAL A 20 8.73 -10.18 -10.65
C VAL A 20 10.14 -9.66 -10.95
N ARG A 21 10.32 -9.05 -12.12
CA ARG A 21 11.58 -8.37 -12.49
C ARG A 21 11.49 -6.90 -12.14
N PHE A 22 12.64 -6.30 -11.88
CA PHE A 22 12.75 -4.86 -11.62
C PHE A 22 13.37 -4.14 -12.82
N ALA A 23 12.90 -2.92 -13.05
CA ALA A 23 13.37 -2.04 -14.11
C ALA A 23 14.42 -1.06 -13.55
N ASP A 24 15.60 -1.04 -14.18
CA ASP A 24 16.68 -0.10 -13.84
C ASP A 24 16.53 1.21 -14.63
N CYS A 25 15.44 1.95 -14.36
CA CYS A 25 15.03 3.11 -15.16
C CYS A 25 14.93 4.42 -14.35
N PHE A 26 15.44 4.41 -13.12
CA PHE A 26 15.44 5.55 -12.20
C PHE A 26 16.65 5.49 -11.25
N ASP A 27 17.66 6.33 -11.48
CA ASP A 27 18.99 6.28 -10.82
C ASP A 27 18.97 6.21 -9.28
N ARG A 28 17.92 6.72 -8.63
CA ARG A 28 17.80 6.70 -7.16
C ARG A 28 17.23 5.40 -6.61
N LEU A 29 16.76 4.49 -7.46
CA LEU A 29 16.20 3.18 -7.09
C LEU A 29 16.84 2.09 -7.97
N PRO A 30 18.17 1.87 -7.88
CA PRO A 30 18.86 0.90 -8.72
C PRO A 30 18.43 -0.53 -8.38
N VAL A 31 18.41 -1.41 -9.38
CA VAL A 31 17.96 -2.81 -9.19
C VAL A 31 18.85 -3.65 -8.26
N ASN A 32 20.10 -3.24 -8.05
CA ASN A 32 21.09 -4.02 -7.29
C ASN A 32 21.10 -3.70 -5.78
N THR A 33 20.15 -2.91 -5.27
CA THR A 33 20.03 -2.66 -3.82
C THR A 33 19.51 -3.87 -3.05
N PRO A 34 19.70 -3.92 -1.72
CA PRO A 34 19.11 -4.94 -0.87
C PRO A 34 17.60 -5.05 -1.05
N SER A 35 17.05 -6.26 -0.85
CA SER A 35 15.65 -6.55 -1.18
C SER A 35 14.61 -5.76 -0.38
N ASN A 36 14.99 -5.15 0.74
CA ASN A 36 14.14 -4.26 1.55
C ASN A 36 14.22 -2.79 1.11
N HIS A 37 14.99 -2.46 0.07
CA HIS A 37 14.82 -1.20 -0.66
C HIS A 37 13.59 -1.26 -1.55
N ALA A 38 13.10 -0.09 -1.94
CA ALA A 38 12.08 0.01 -2.96
C ALA A 38 12.69 -0.09 -4.36
N HIS A 39 12.07 -0.88 -5.23
CA HIS A 39 12.46 -1.11 -6.62
C HIS A 39 11.28 -0.85 -7.54
N ILE A 40 11.55 -0.36 -8.76
CA ILE A 40 10.51 -0.21 -9.77
C ILE A 40 10.27 -1.56 -10.42
N ILE A 41 9.05 -2.05 -10.33
CA ILE A 41 8.61 -3.29 -10.97
C ILE A 41 8.54 -3.08 -12.49
N ASP A 42 9.14 -4.00 -13.25
CA ASP A 42 8.88 -4.14 -14.67
C ASP A 42 7.47 -4.72 -14.87
N LEU A 43 6.52 -3.85 -15.20
CA LEU A 43 5.12 -4.21 -15.39
C LEU A 43 4.90 -5.25 -16.50
N SER A 44 5.84 -5.43 -17.45
CA SER A 44 5.75 -6.49 -18.46
C SER A 44 6.02 -7.88 -17.90
N SER A 45 6.76 -7.94 -16.78
CA SER A 45 7.04 -9.18 -16.03
C SER A 45 5.95 -9.52 -15.01
N TYR A 46 5.17 -8.52 -14.60
CA TYR A 46 4.06 -8.71 -13.69
C TYR A 46 2.89 -9.41 -14.39
N LYS A 47 2.51 -10.56 -13.84
CA LYS A 47 1.27 -11.25 -14.19
C LYS A 47 0.36 -11.16 -12.97
N PRO A 48 -0.93 -10.82 -13.10
CA PRO A 48 -1.87 -11.01 -12.00
C PRO A 48 -1.92 -12.50 -11.63
N ALA A 49 -2.06 -12.83 -10.36
CA ALA A 49 -2.21 -14.22 -9.93
C ALA A 49 -3.57 -14.70 -10.39
N GLU A 50 -3.61 -15.89 -11.00
CA GLU A 50 -4.82 -16.69 -10.93
C GLU A 50 -5.09 -17.01 -9.44
N ILE A 51 -6.36 -17.16 -9.08
CA ILE A 51 -6.79 -17.38 -7.69
C ILE A 51 -5.89 -18.45 -7.03
N GLY A 52 -5.14 -18.07 -6.00
CA GLY A 52 -4.22 -18.96 -5.28
C GLY A 52 -2.72 -18.79 -5.58
N GLY A 53 -2.33 -17.98 -6.56
CA GLY A 53 -0.92 -17.69 -6.84
C GLY A 53 -0.28 -16.78 -5.78
N GLN A 54 0.90 -17.16 -5.28
CA GLN A 54 1.72 -16.31 -4.41
C GLN A 54 2.66 -15.46 -5.27
N TYR A 55 2.73 -14.16 -4.99
CA TYR A 55 3.85 -13.33 -5.42
C TYR A 55 4.66 -12.88 -4.21
N ASP A 56 5.98 -12.85 -4.37
CA ASP A 56 6.86 -12.08 -3.48
C ASP A 56 6.78 -10.59 -3.87
N LEU A 57 5.60 -10.00 -3.66
CA LEU A 57 5.35 -8.59 -3.92
C LEU A 57 5.46 -7.80 -2.63
N LYS A 58 6.35 -6.80 -2.64
CA LYS A 58 6.51 -5.86 -1.55
C LYS A 58 5.78 -4.57 -1.86
N LEU A 59 5.15 -4.00 -0.84
CA LEU A 59 4.33 -2.80 -1.01
C LEU A 59 5.16 -1.58 -1.38
N GLN A 60 6.38 -1.45 -0.87
CA GLN A 60 7.26 -0.34 -1.24
C GLN A 60 7.57 -0.33 -2.76
N ASP A 61 7.74 -1.51 -3.37
CA ASP A 61 7.98 -1.65 -4.80
C ASP A 61 6.74 -1.23 -5.61
N ALA A 62 5.55 -1.69 -5.19
CA ALA A 62 4.28 -1.29 -5.79
C ALA A 62 4.03 0.23 -5.67
N VAL A 63 4.37 0.84 -4.53
CA VAL A 63 4.23 2.28 -4.28
C VAL A 63 5.12 3.08 -5.24
N VAL A 64 6.42 2.78 -5.33
CA VAL A 64 7.32 3.54 -6.21
C VAL A 64 7.01 3.30 -7.67
N THR A 65 6.58 2.09 -8.04
CA THR A 65 6.12 1.75 -9.40
C THR A 65 4.89 2.56 -9.78
N LEU A 66 3.90 2.64 -8.89
CA LEU A 66 2.70 3.46 -9.12
C LEU A 66 3.07 4.93 -9.34
N ILE A 67 3.88 5.50 -8.44
CA ILE A 67 4.22 6.93 -8.53
C ILE A 67 5.07 7.20 -9.79
N PHE A 68 5.98 6.30 -10.14
CA PHE A 68 6.79 6.38 -11.36
C PHE A 68 5.91 6.44 -12.63
N ASN A 69 4.91 5.55 -12.72
CA ASN A 69 4.02 5.45 -13.87
C ASN A 69 3.06 6.65 -13.97
N ILE A 70 2.71 7.30 -12.85
CA ILE A 70 2.00 8.59 -12.91
C ILE A 70 2.96 9.69 -13.41
N SER A 71 4.15 9.81 -12.81
CA SER A 71 5.17 10.76 -13.23
C SER A 71 6.51 10.54 -12.53
N LYS A 72 7.59 10.45 -13.31
CA LYS A 72 8.97 10.48 -12.78
C LYS A 72 9.26 11.69 -11.89
N GLY A 73 8.65 12.84 -12.21
CA GLY A 73 8.80 14.07 -11.42
C GLY A 73 8.15 13.97 -10.04
N LEU A 74 7.03 13.25 -9.92
CA LEU A 74 6.38 12.98 -8.65
C LEU A 74 7.20 12.01 -7.80
N LEU A 75 7.77 10.96 -8.40
CA LEU A 75 8.65 10.03 -7.68
C LEU A 75 9.88 10.77 -7.14
N LYS A 76 10.49 11.65 -7.94
CA LYS A 76 11.61 12.49 -7.48
C LYS A 76 11.23 13.34 -6.27
N ARG A 77 10.02 13.91 -6.23
CA ARG A 77 9.53 14.68 -5.07
C ARG A 77 9.26 13.78 -3.87
N PHE A 78 8.63 12.63 -4.08
CA PHE A 78 8.35 11.65 -3.03
C PHE A 78 9.62 11.21 -2.30
N LEU A 79 10.70 10.92 -3.04
CA LEU A 79 11.99 10.50 -2.50
C LEU A 79 12.87 11.66 -2.02
N SER A 80 12.45 12.92 -2.19
CA SER A 80 13.29 14.06 -1.84
C SER A 80 13.31 14.32 -0.34
N ALA A 81 14.49 14.35 0.28
CA ALA A 81 14.64 14.76 1.68
C ALA A 81 14.13 16.19 1.96
N SER A 82 14.09 17.07 0.94
CA SER A 82 13.57 18.43 1.08
C SER A 82 12.04 18.52 1.16
N ILE A 83 11.30 17.45 0.84
CA ILE A 83 9.84 17.42 0.96
C ILE A 83 9.47 16.90 2.35
N LYS A 84 9.03 17.81 3.23
CA LYS A 84 8.58 17.46 4.59
C LYS A 84 7.37 16.55 4.59
N THR A 85 6.39 16.84 3.72
CA THR A 85 5.19 16.03 3.58
C THR A 85 4.89 15.82 2.11
N PHE A 86 4.65 14.57 1.74
CA PHE A 86 4.04 14.18 0.48
C PHE A 86 2.76 13.43 0.79
N LYS A 87 1.62 13.90 0.29
CA LYS A 87 0.33 13.20 0.43
C LYS A 87 -0.31 13.07 -0.93
N MET A 88 -0.53 11.84 -1.35
CA MET A 88 -1.29 11.50 -2.54
C MET A 88 -2.52 10.72 -2.12
N VAL A 89 -3.69 11.18 -2.55
CA VAL A 89 -4.94 10.45 -2.46
C VAL A 89 -5.40 10.10 -3.86
N HIS A 90 -5.74 8.84 -4.04
CA HIS A 90 -6.16 8.22 -5.27
C HIS A 90 -7.59 7.73 -5.10
N GLN A 91 -8.45 8.02 -6.08
CA GLN A 91 -9.85 7.62 -6.06
C GLN A 91 -10.21 6.93 -7.38
N LEU A 92 -10.74 5.71 -7.29
CA LEU A 92 -11.36 5.01 -8.41
C LEU A 92 -12.69 5.71 -8.75
N GLN A 93 -12.91 6.07 -10.02
CA GLN A 93 -14.23 6.56 -10.47
C GLN A 93 -15.05 5.50 -11.20
N LEU A 94 -14.44 4.38 -11.62
CA LEU A 94 -15.13 3.32 -12.32
C LEU A 94 -15.53 2.19 -11.36
N GLY A 95 -16.78 2.24 -10.90
CA GLY A 95 -17.41 1.16 -10.14
C GLY A 95 -18.26 1.66 -8.97
N PRO A 96 -19.08 0.77 -8.37
CA PRO A 96 -19.87 1.10 -7.18
C PRO A 96 -19.02 1.31 -5.92
N SER A 97 -17.72 1.00 -5.98
CA SER A 97 -16.81 1.11 -4.84
C SER A 97 -16.30 2.54 -4.69
N ASN A 98 -16.62 3.18 -3.57
CA ASN A 98 -16.04 4.46 -3.15
C ASN A 98 -14.64 4.31 -2.52
N MET A 99 -13.93 3.21 -2.82
CA MET A 99 -12.62 2.94 -2.25
C MET A 99 -11.57 3.92 -2.78
N LYS A 100 -10.77 4.42 -1.84
CA LYS A 100 -9.66 5.34 -2.08
C LYS A 100 -8.37 4.71 -1.59
N LEU A 101 -7.27 5.06 -2.23
CA LEU A 101 -5.91 4.72 -1.81
C LEU A 101 -5.22 6.00 -1.34
N ILE A 102 -4.53 5.96 -0.21
CA ILE A 102 -3.64 7.03 0.25
C ILE A 102 -2.21 6.53 0.31
N ILE A 103 -1.28 7.37 -0.16
CA ILE A 103 0.15 7.25 0.08
C ILE A 103 0.58 8.56 0.73
N TRP A 104 0.94 8.51 2.00
CA TRP A 104 1.28 9.68 2.79
C TRP A 104 2.65 9.49 3.42
N ARG A 105 3.63 10.31 3.01
CA ARG A 105 4.95 10.39 3.63
C ARG A 105 5.09 11.66 4.45
N ARG A 106 5.61 11.56 5.66
CA ARG A 106 6.06 12.72 6.46
C ARG A 106 7.44 12.41 7.04
N GLY A 107 8.44 13.20 6.67
CA GLY A 107 9.83 12.88 6.97
C GLY A 107 10.21 11.51 6.40
N ASN A 108 10.67 10.61 7.27
CA ASN A 108 11.02 9.23 6.91
C ASN A 108 9.88 8.22 7.17
N GLN A 109 8.72 8.64 7.64
CA GLN A 109 7.57 7.75 7.85
C GLN A 109 6.68 7.75 6.62
N VAL A 110 6.16 6.57 6.25
CA VAL A 110 5.17 6.40 5.19
C VAL A 110 3.96 5.66 5.73
N LEU A 111 2.77 6.14 5.39
CA LEU A 111 1.49 5.47 5.61
C LEU A 111 0.88 5.17 4.25
N VAL A 112 0.49 3.92 4.04
CA VAL A 112 -0.24 3.46 2.86
C VAL A 112 -1.52 2.82 3.34
N GLY A 113 -2.65 3.18 2.75
CA GLY A 113 -3.90 2.52 3.09
C GLY A 113 -4.99 2.64 2.05
N GLN A 114 -5.84 1.63 2.00
CA GLN A 114 -7.10 1.67 1.27
C GLN A 114 -8.23 1.99 2.25
N TYR A 115 -9.18 2.82 1.84
CA TYR A 115 -10.26 3.24 2.72
C TYR A 115 -11.54 3.60 1.99
N ILE A 116 -12.66 3.50 2.70
CA ILE A 116 -13.99 3.97 2.28
C ILE A 116 -14.44 5.05 3.27
N GLU A 117 -14.96 6.15 2.74
CA GLU A 117 -15.62 7.17 3.54
C GLU A 117 -17.12 6.88 3.65
N TYR A 118 -17.66 6.99 4.86
CA TYR A 118 -19.08 6.94 5.16
C TYR A 118 -19.54 8.32 5.67
N PRO A 119 -19.98 9.23 4.77
CA PRO A 119 -20.30 10.61 5.13
C PRO A 119 -21.41 10.70 6.19
N ASP A 120 -22.45 9.87 6.06
CA ASP A 120 -23.63 9.89 6.93
C ASP A 120 -23.30 9.53 8.39
N SER A 121 -22.28 8.69 8.61
CA SER A 121 -21.83 8.27 9.94
C SER A 121 -20.57 9.01 10.40
N ASN A 122 -20.01 9.89 9.58
CA ASN A 122 -18.77 10.63 9.85
C ASN A 122 -17.57 9.69 10.14
N LEU A 123 -17.48 8.60 9.39
CA LEU A 123 -16.47 7.55 9.57
C LEU A 123 -15.66 7.27 8.31
N VAL A 124 -14.47 6.73 8.54
CA VAL A 124 -13.61 6.14 7.51
C VAL A 124 -13.27 4.73 7.95
N GLU A 125 -13.58 3.77 7.09
CA GLU A 125 -13.15 2.38 7.24
C GLU A 125 -11.87 2.18 6.43
N TRP A 126 -10.88 1.58 7.06
CA TRP A 126 -9.58 1.27 6.48
C TRP A 126 -9.53 -0.22 6.21
N ASP A 127 -9.37 -0.59 4.94
CA ASP A 127 -9.27 -1.98 4.51
C ASP A 127 -7.91 -2.52 4.90
N ASN A 128 -6.81 -2.24 4.19
CA ASN A 128 -5.46 -2.37 4.77
C ASN A 128 -4.90 -0.99 5.14
N LEU A 129 -4.19 -0.92 6.26
CA LEU A 129 -3.44 0.24 6.70
C LEU A 129 -2.04 -0.18 7.18
N ILE A 130 -1.02 0.22 6.42
CA ILE A 130 0.38 -0.16 6.64
C ILE A 130 1.22 1.09 6.88
N ARG A 131 2.11 1.02 7.87
CA ARG A 131 3.12 2.03 8.14
C ARG A 131 4.52 1.51 7.88
N TYR A 132 5.35 2.38 7.35
CA TYR A 132 6.78 2.16 7.17
C TYR A 132 7.61 3.25 7.83
N VAL A 133 8.84 2.87 8.17
CA VAL A 133 9.96 3.78 8.35
C VAL A 133 10.97 3.54 7.23
N ILE A 134 11.42 4.63 6.61
CA ILE A 134 12.55 4.64 5.68
C ILE A 134 13.81 4.89 6.49
N ASN A 135 14.73 3.93 6.50
CA ASN A 135 16.00 4.04 7.20
C ASN A 135 16.99 4.91 6.43
N PHE A 136 18.09 5.28 7.09
CA PHE A 136 19.13 6.13 6.52
C PHE A 136 19.80 5.51 5.27
N ASP A 137 19.91 4.18 5.25
CA ASP A 137 20.44 3.44 4.11
C ASP A 137 19.43 3.32 2.95
N GLY A 138 18.19 3.74 3.13
CA GLY A 138 17.12 3.67 2.13
C GLY A 138 16.25 2.41 2.20
N THR A 139 16.51 1.51 3.15
CA THR A 139 15.65 0.35 3.43
C THR A 139 14.32 0.78 4.05
N TRP A 140 13.26 0.01 3.82
CA TRP A 140 11.92 0.25 4.34
C TRP A 140 11.50 -0.88 5.28
N ASP A 141 11.20 -0.53 6.52
CA ASP A 141 10.71 -1.47 7.53
C ASP A 141 9.25 -1.21 7.84
N ILE A 142 8.43 -2.27 7.85
CA ILE A 142 7.03 -2.18 8.28
C ILE A 142 7.03 -2.04 9.80
N THR A 143 6.39 -0.98 10.30
CA THR A 143 6.27 -0.75 11.75
C THR A 143 4.89 -1.14 12.28
N GLU A 144 3.86 -1.03 11.46
CA GLU A 144 2.49 -1.41 11.79
C GLU A 144 1.77 -1.90 10.52
N ALA A 145 0.93 -2.92 10.67
CA ALA A 145 -0.03 -3.30 9.65
C ALA A 145 -1.35 -3.73 10.31
N SER A 146 -2.46 -3.26 9.75
CA SER A 146 -3.78 -3.57 10.26
C SER A 146 -4.81 -3.64 9.13
N PHE A 147 -5.92 -4.29 9.43
CA PHE A 147 -7.08 -4.40 8.57
C PHE A 147 -8.37 -4.06 9.32
N GLY A 148 -9.34 -3.46 8.65
CA GLY A 148 -10.69 -3.19 9.19
C GLY A 148 -10.71 -2.17 10.33
N LYS A 149 -9.78 -1.22 10.34
CA LYS A 149 -9.74 -0.13 11.35
C LYS A 149 -10.72 0.97 10.99
N TYR A 150 -11.21 1.71 11.99
CA TYR A 150 -12.07 2.85 11.76
C TYR A 150 -11.47 4.12 12.36
N THR A 151 -11.61 5.24 11.65
CA THR A 151 -11.35 6.59 12.17
C THR A 151 -12.58 7.46 11.98
N ARG A 152 -12.61 8.65 12.60
CA ARG A 152 -13.54 9.70 12.16
C ARG A 152 -13.16 10.18 10.74
N SER A 153 -14.02 10.98 10.12
CA SER A 153 -13.86 11.48 8.73
C SER A 153 -12.57 12.24 8.39
N LYS A 154 -11.67 12.42 9.35
CA LYS A 154 -10.40 13.12 9.14
C LYS A 154 -9.28 12.12 8.92
N LEU A 155 -8.69 12.13 7.72
CA LEU A 155 -7.53 11.28 7.40
C LEU A 155 -6.33 11.47 8.35
N ILE A 156 -6.20 12.62 9.00
CA ILE A 156 -5.16 12.86 10.01
C ILE A 156 -5.30 11.93 11.22
N ASP A 157 -6.51 11.47 11.54
CA ASP A 157 -6.76 10.58 12.67
C ASP A 157 -6.06 9.24 12.44
N ALA A 158 -6.09 8.73 11.20
CA ALA A 158 -5.32 7.55 10.81
C ALA A 158 -3.82 7.80 10.93
N TRP A 159 -3.33 9.01 10.63
CA TRP A 159 -1.90 9.33 10.79
C TRP A 159 -1.44 9.23 12.26
N ILE A 160 -2.23 9.80 13.18
CA ILE A 160 -1.88 9.85 14.61
C ILE A 160 -2.34 8.62 15.40
N GLY A 161 -3.00 7.66 14.74
CA GLY A 161 -3.50 6.44 15.39
C GLY A 161 -4.77 6.63 16.22
N ALA A 162 -5.56 7.68 15.95
CA ALA A 162 -6.82 7.96 16.63
C ALA A 162 -7.97 7.10 16.07
N PHE A 163 -7.88 5.80 16.28
CA PHE A 163 -8.89 4.84 15.85
C PHE A 163 -10.09 4.81 16.81
N VAL A 164 -11.27 4.54 16.26
CA VAL A 164 -12.51 4.35 17.01
C VAL A 164 -12.94 2.90 16.93
N GLN A 165 -13.85 2.51 17.82
CA GLN A 165 -14.38 1.15 17.85
C GLN A 165 -14.94 0.77 16.47
N PRO A 166 -14.61 -0.43 15.95
CA PRO A 166 -15.08 -0.84 14.66
C PRO A 166 -16.60 -1.09 14.69
N ILE A 167 -17.26 -0.78 13.57
CA ILE A 167 -18.69 -1.10 13.40
C ILE A 167 -18.84 -2.60 13.10
N LEU A 168 -17.94 -3.14 12.28
CA LEU A 168 -17.88 -4.56 11.94
C LEU A 168 -16.76 -5.20 12.75
N ASN A 169 -17.04 -6.31 13.46
CA ASN A 169 -16.04 -7.06 14.22
C ASN A 169 -15.07 -7.84 13.29
N ARG A 170 -14.39 -7.13 12.38
CA ARG A 170 -13.48 -7.66 11.36
C ARG A 170 -12.06 -7.08 11.47
N GLU A 171 -11.79 -6.36 12.55
CA GLU A 171 -10.50 -5.71 12.77
C GLU A 171 -9.40 -6.74 13.00
N ILE A 172 -8.28 -6.57 12.30
CA ILE A 172 -7.06 -7.35 12.50
C ILE A 172 -5.91 -6.37 12.72
N THR A 173 -5.10 -6.58 13.75
CA THR A 173 -3.80 -5.92 13.89
C THR A 173 -2.74 -7.00 13.84
N ALA A 174 -1.78 -6.88 12.91
CA ALA A 174 -0.71 -7.85 12.79
C ALA A 174 0.12 -7.88 14.08
N SER A 175 0.42 -9.08 14.57
CA SER A 175 1.19 -9.29 15.81
C SER A 175 2.64 -9.68 15.57
N ASN A 176 3.01 -9.93 14.31
CA ASN A 176 4.33 -10.42 13.90
C ASN A 176 4.62 -10.02 12.43
N ASP A 177 5.88 -10.13 12.04
CA ASP A 177 6.38 -9.72 10.71
C ASP A 177 5.72 -10.47 9.55
N LYS A 178 5.38 -11.75 9.75
CA LYS A 178 4.74 -12.58 8.72
C LYS A 178 3.34 -12.04 8.40
N ASP A 179 2.57 -11.69 9.41
CA ASP A 179 1.22 -11.13 9.21
C ASP A 179 1.28 -9.70 8.68
N MET A 180 2.29 -8.91 9.09
CA MET A 180 2.54 -7.59 8.51
C MET A 180 2.85 -7.69 7.01
N ALA A 181 3.73 -8.62 6.62
CA ALA A 181 4.07 -8.87 5.24
C ALA A 181 2.86 -9.29 4.42
N LYS A 182 1.99 -10.18 4.92
CA LYS A 182 0.76 -10.59 4.23
C LYS A 182 -0.17 -9.40 3.92
N LEU A 183 -0.42 -8.54 4.90
CA LEU A 183 -1.26 -7.35 4.71
C LEU A 183 -0.61 -6.37 3.72
N ALA A 184 0.70 -6.18 3.81
CA ALA A 184 1.44 -5.36 2.86
C ALA A 184 1.36 -5.91 1.42
N THR A 185 1.54 -7.22 1.24
CA THR A 185 1.42 -7.89 -0.06
C THR A 185 0.00 -7.81 -0.61
N SER A 186 -1.04 -7.93 0.23
CA SER A 186 -2.43 -7.70 -0.17
C SER A 186 -2.63 -6.29 -0.76
N SER A 187 -2.12 -5.27 -0.06
CA SER A 187 -2.13 -3.89 -0.53
C SER A 187 -1.29 -3.68 -1.81
N ALA A 188 -0.16 -4.38 -1.96
CA ALA A 188 0.68 -4.32 -3.16
C ALA A 188 -0.04 -4.90 -4.38
N ASN A 189 -0.69 -6.05 -4.20
CA ASN A 189 -1.52 -6.69 -5.22
C ASN A 189 -2.65 -5.77 -5.67
N TYR A 190 -3.36 -5.13 -4.74
CA TYR A 190 -4.42 -4.18 -5.07
C TYR A 190 -3.91 -3.06 -5.99
N ILE A 191 -2.78 -2.42 -5.62
CA ILE A 191 -2.17 -1.35 -6.41
C ILE A 191 -1.89 -1.79 -7.85
N LEU A 192 -1.30 -2.98 -8.02
CA LEU A 192 -0.87 -3.48 -9.32
C LEU A 192 -2.03 -4.04 -10.16
N MET A 193 -2.91 -4.84 -9.56
CA MET A 193 -4.09 -5.40 -10.23
C MET A 193 -5.05 -4.32 -10.71
N CYS A 194 -5.33 -3.33 -9.87
CA CYS A 194 -6.22 -2.24 -10.22
C CYS A 194 -5.55 -1.16 -11.09
N LYS A 195 -4.25 -1.32 -11.43
CA LYS A 195 -3.47 -0.37 -12.22
C LYS A 195 -3.70 1.07 -11.75
N CYS A 196 -3.52 1.34 -10.46
CA CYS A 196 -3.85 2.61 -9.79
C CYS A 196 -3.07 3.86 -10.29
N TRP A 197 -2.35 3.73 -11.41
CA TRP A 197 -1.67 4.80 -12.15
C TRP A 197 -2.34 5.14 -13.50
N ASN A 198 -3.36 4.39 -13.95
CA ASN A 198 -3.94 4.58 -15.29
C ASN A 198 -5.06 5.63 -15.31
N ALA A 199 -4.81 6.84 -15.81
CA ALA A 199 -5.83 7.90 -15.85
C ALA A 199 -7.06 7.52 -16.70
N GLU A 200 -6.85 6.71 -17.74
CA GLU A 200 -7.88 6.33 -18.72
C GLU A 200 -8.92 5.37 -18.13
N GLU A 201 -8.56 4.68 -17.04
CA GLU A 201 -9.47 3.81 -16.26
C GLU A 201 -10.25 4.64 -15.22
N GLY A 202 -10.40 5.94 -15.45
CA GLY A 202 -11.19 6.85 -14.61
C GLY A 202 -10.57 7.17 -13.25
N PHE A 203 -9.25 7.10 -13.11
CA PHE A 203 -8.59 7.41 -11.85
C PHE A 203 -8.26 8.89 -11.71
N LYS A 204 -8.49 9.47 -10.52
CA LYS A 204 -8.10 10.84 -10.17
C LYS A 204 -7.15 10.86 -8.99
N TRP A 205 -6.07 11.64 -9.12
CA TRP A 205 -5.09 11.86 -8.05
C TRP A 205 -5.19 13.28 -7.50
N THR A 206 -5.18 13.40 -6.18
CA THR A 206 -4.95 14.67 -5.49
C THR A 206 -3.62 14.59 -4.76
N ILE A 207 -2.69 15.47 -5.14
CA ILE A 207 -1.32 15.47 -4.62
C ILE A 207 -1.08 16.79 -3.89
N LYS A 208 -0.59 16.68 -2.65
CA LYS A 208 -0.19 17.81 -1.81
C LYS A 208 1.22 17.58 -1.31
N THR A 209 2.09 18.57 -1.50
CA THR A 209 3.46 18.56 -0.98
C THR A 209 3.73 19.81 -0.16
N THR A 210 4.47 19.67 0.94
CA THR A 210 4.97 20.80 1.74
C THR A 210 6.49 20.73 1.84
N TRP A 211 7.15 21.89 1.77
CA TRP A 211 8.60 22.07 1.80
C TRP A 211 9.09 22.41 3.21
#